data_AF-A0A2V7ZZP0-F1
#
_entry.id   AF-A0A2V7ZZP0-F1
#
_cell.length_a   1.000
_cell.length_b   1.000
_cell.length_c   1.000
_cell.angle_alpha   90.00
_cell.angle_beta   90.00
_cell.angle_gamma   90.00
#
_symmetry.space_group_name_H-M   'P 1'
#
loop_
_entity.id
_entity.type
_entity.pdbx_description
1 polymer ?
#
loop_
_entity_poly.entity_id
_entity_poly.type
_entity_poly.pdbx_seq_one_letter_code
_entity_poly.pdbx_strand_id
1 'polypeptide(L)'
;MADRVVRIPIEAELDLHAFAPAEIGSVVEEYVEAAAAAGLREVRLVHGRGRGVQRGIVQAALERHARVVEFWDDTESHLGATIAILSLG
;
A
#
# COMPACT_ATOMS: atom_id res chain seq x y z
N MET A 1 19.69 8.91 -27.60
CA MET A 1 18.74 7.79 -27.43
C MET A 1 17.58 8.35 -26.64
N ALA A 2 16.39 8.50 -27.23
CA ALA A 2 15.27 9.09 -26.51
C ALA A 2 14.79 8.10 -25.45
N ASP A 3 14.90 8.50 -24.19
CA ASP A 3 14.35 7.74 -23.07
C ASP A 3 12.82 7.75 -23.20
N ARG A 4 12.23 6.60 -23.58
CA ARG A 4 10.78 6.45 -23.64
C ARG A 4 10.32 6.18 -22.21
N VAL A 5 9.64 7.15 -21.61
CA VAL A 5 8.94 6.96 -20.34
C VAL A 5 7.93 5.82 -20.50
N VAL A 6 8.22 4.69 -19.84
CA VAL A 6 7.28 3.57 -19.72
C VAL A 6 6.37 3.85 -18.54
N ARG A 7 5.06 3.99 -18.80
CA ARG A 7 4.07 4.06 -17.72
C ARG A 7 3.72 2.64 -17.30
N ILE A 8 4.04 2.29 -16.07
CA ILE A 8 3.62 1.03 -15.45
C ILE A 8 2.23 1.27 -14.84
N PRO A 9 1.23 0.43 -15.12
CA PRO A 9 -0.09 0.56 -14.49
C PRO A 9 0.01 0.34 -12.97
N ILE A 10 -0.83 1.04 -12.21
CA ILE A 10 -1.02 0.75 -10.79
C ILE A 10 -1.94 -0.47 -10.69
N GLU A 11 -1.50 -1.47 -9.92
CA GLU A 11 -2.26 -2.69 -9.65
C GLU A 11 -2.94 -2.61 -8.29
N ALA A 12 -3.78 -3.59 -7.94
CA ALA A 12 -4.45 -3.64 -6.63
C ALA A 12 -3.50 -4.06 -5.50
N GLU A 13 -2.36 -4.66 -5.81
CA GLU A 13 -1.40 -5.17 -4.83
C GLU A 13 -0.04 -4.45 -4.93
N LEU A 14 0.54 -4.11 -3.78
CA LEU A 14 1.91 -3.62 -3.67
C LEU A 14 2.71 -4.50 -2.71
N ASP A 15 3.83 -5.03 -3.21
CA ASP A 15 4.84 -5.72 -2.41
C ASP A 15 5.84 -4.72 -1.82
N LEU A 16 5.91 -4.68 -0.48
CA LEU A 16 6.75 -3.76 0.28
C LEU A 16 8.10 -4.36 0.69
N HIS A 17 8.39 -5.64 0.39
CA HIS A 17 9.63 -6.32 0.79
C HIS A 17 10.90 -5.66 0.23
N ALA A 18 10.79 -4.96 -0.91
CA ALA A 18 11.91 -4.29 -1.56
C ALA A 18 12.28 -2.92 -0.93
N PHE A 19 11.43 -2.37 -0.06
CA PHE A 19 11.62 -1.03 0.51
C PHE A 19 12.26 -1.07 1.90
N ALA A 20 13.09 -0.07 2.22
CA ALA A 20 13.59 0.06 3.57
C ALA A 20 12.47 0.51 4.52
N PRO A 21 12.48 0.10 5.81
CA PRO A 21 11.42 0.48 6.76
C PRO A 21 11.15 1.98 6.85
N ALA A 22 12.18 2.81 6.70
CA ALA A 22 12.04 4.27 6.73
C ALA A 22 11.28 4.85 5.52
N GLU A 23 11.20 4.11 4.41
CA GLU A 23 10.57 4.53 3.16
C GLU A 23 9.12 4.02 3.05
N ILE A 24 8.78 2.92 3.75
CA ILE A 24 7.47 2.27 3.64
C ILE A 24 6.32 3.25 3.89
N GLY A 25 6.45 4.14 4.89
CA GLY A 25 5.40 5.10 5.22
C GLY A 25 5.02 5.99 4.02
N SER A 26 6.00 6.66 3.42
CA SER A 26 5.76 7.53 2.25
C SER A 26 5.35 6.75 1.01
N VAL A 27 5.92 5.56 0.81
CA VAL A 27 5.53 4.67 -0.31
C VAL A 27 4.07 4.27 -0.22
N VAL A 28 3.58 3.93 0.97
CA VAL A 28 2.16 3.60 1.19
C VAL A 28 1.27 4.82 0.93
N GLU A 29 1.64 6.00 1.43
CA GLU A 29 0.89 7.24 1.21
C GLU A 29 0.77 7.56 -0.29
N GLU A 30 1.89 7.53 -1.03
CA GLU A 30 1.88 7.78 -2.48
C GLU A 30 1.11 6.71 -3.26
N TYR A 31 1.25 5.44 -2.88
CA TYR A 31 0.56 4.35 -3.55
C TYR A 31 -0.96 4.42 -3.34
N VAL A 32 -1.45 4.77 -2.15
CA VAL A 32 -2.89 4.93 -1.90
C VAL A 32 -3.48 6.03 -2.78
N GLU A 33 -2.79 7.16 -2.92
CA GLU A 33 -3.22 8.24 -3.82
C GLU A 33 -3.25 7.77 -5.28
N ALA A 34 -2.19 7.09 -5.73
CA ALA A 34 -2.08 6.58 -7.09
C ALA A 34 -3.14 5.50 -7.40
N ALA A 35 -3.42 4.60 -6.46
CA ALA A 35 -4.43 3.56 -6.59
C ALA A 35 -5.84 4.14 -6.66
N ALA A 36 -6.16 5.11 -5.80
CA ALA A 36 -7.44 5.82 -5.87
C ALA A 36 -7.59 6.59 -7.18
N ALA A 37 -6.55 7.28 -7.65
CA ALA A 37 -6.54 7.96 -8.96
C ALA A 37 -6.70 6.98 -10.13
N ALA A 38 -6.25 5.74 -9.97
CA ALA A 38 -6.45 4.65 -10.92
C ALA A 38 -7.84 3.98 -10.82
N GLY A 39 -8.69 4.41 -9.87
CA GLY A 39 -10.04 3.89 -9.68
C GLY A 39 -10.12 2.60 -8.85
N LEU A 40 -9.06 2.23 -8.14
CA LEU A 40 -9.02 1.05 -7.29
C LEU A 40 -9.66 1.36 -5.94
N ARG A 41 -10.71 0.60 -5.59
CA ARG A 41 -11.47 0.76 -4.33
C ARG A 41 -10.92 -0.06 -3.18
N GLU A 42 -10.12 -1.07 -3.50
CA GLU A 42 -9.51 -1.98 -2.54
C GLU A 42 -8.08 -2.21 -2.99
N VAL A 43 -7.16 -2.14 -2.02
CA VAL A 43 -5.76 -2.46 -2.24
C VAL A 43 -5.22 -3.39 -1.17
N ARG A 44 -4.21 -4.18 -1.54
CA ARG A 44 -3.51 -5.11 -0.67
C ARG A 44 -2.03 -4.73 -0.56
N LEU A 45 -1.56 -4.51 0.66
CA LEU A 45 -0.20 -4.08 0.96
C LEU A 45 0.57 -5.21 1.65
N VAL A 46 1.52 -5.83 0.94
CA VAL A 46 2.25 -7.01 1.39
C VAL A 46 3.55 -6.59 2.07
N HIS A 47 3.63 -6.76 3.39
CA HIS A 47 4.76 -6.31 4.22
C HIS A 47 5.48 -7.46 4.96
N GLY A 48 5.07 -8.70 4.70
CA GLY A 48 5.66 -9.89 5.29
C GLY A 48 5.31 -10.11 6.77
N ARG A 49 5.70 -11.28 7.29
CA ARG A 49 5.30 -11.83 8.60
C ARG A 49 6.34 -11.61 9.71
N GLY A 50 7.16 -10.56 9.59
CA GLY A 50 8.28 -10.31 10.51
C GLY A 50 7.83 -9.99 11.94
N ARG A 51 8.66 -9.26 12.69
CA ARG A 51 8.33 -8.84 14.09
C ARG A 51 7.22 -7.79 14.21
N GLY A 52 6.43 -7.56 13.16
CA GLY A 52 5.34 -6.58 13.13
C GLY A 52 5.76 -5.13 12.86
N VAL A 53 7.06 -4.85 12.65
CA VAL A 53 7.55 -3.47 12.41
C VAL A 53 6.95 -2.87 11.13
N GLN A 54 7.10 -3.56 9.98
CA GLN A 54 6.57 -3.05 8.72
C GLN A 54 5.04 -2.95 8.74
N ARG A 55 4.35 -3.96 9.32
CA ARG A 55 2.90 -3.92 9.57
C ARG A 55 2.48 -2.65 10.31
N GLY A 56 3.17 -2.31 11.41
CA GLY A 56 2.89 -1.11 12.17
C GLY A 56 3.10 0.19 11.38
N ILE A 57 4.12 0.24 10.52
CA ILE A 57 4.37 1.41 9.65
C ILE A 57 3.26 1.55 8.60
N VAL A 58 2.88 0.45 7.95
CA VAL A 58 1.78 0.42 6.97
C VAL A 58 0.48 0.89 7.61
N GLN A 59 0.08 0.30 8.74
CA GLN A 59 -1.18 0.65 9.41
C GLN A 59 -1.16 2.10 9.90
N ALA A 60 -0.03 2.60 10.42
CA ALA A 60 0.08 3.99 10.82
C ALA A 60 -0.05 4.96 9.64
N ALA A 61 0.47 4.61 8.47
CA ALA A 61 0.30 5.41 7.25
C ALA A 61 -1.17 5.41 6.78
N LEU A 62 -1.80 4.22 6.74
CA LEU A 62 -3.21 4.07 6.37
C LEU A 62 -4.16 4.86 7.30
N GLU A 63 -3.96 4.76 8.61
CA GLU A 63 -4.77 5.47 9.62
C GLU A 63 -4.79 7.00 9.42
N ARG A 64 -3.70 7.58 8.90
CA ARG A 64 -3.58 9.03 8.68
C ARG A 64 -4.04 9.46 7.29
N HIS A 65 -4.26 8.55 6.36
CA HIS A 65 -4.48 8.88 4.96
C HIS A 65 -5.96 9.18 4.69
N ALA A 66 -6.26 10.40 4.21
CA ALA A 66 -7.64 10.89 4.03
C ALA A 66 -8.52 10.05 3.08
N ARG A 67 -7.91 9.26 2.20
CA ARG A 67 -8.64 8.37 1.28
C ARG A 67 -8.96 6.99 1.87
N VAL A 68 -8.37 6.60 3.00
CA VAL A 68 -8.62 5.28 3.58
C VAL A 68 -9.92 5.33 4.36
N VAL A 69 -10.86 4.46 3.99
CA VAL A 69 -12.17 4.32 4.64
C VAL A 69 -12.08 3.36 5.82
N GLU A 70 -11.42 2.22 5.60
CA GLU A 70 -11.16 1.20 6.60
C GLU A 70 -10.00 0.31 6.12
N PHE A 71 -9.37 -0.38 7.07
CA PHE A 71 -8.33 -1.36 6.76
C PHE A 71 -8.32 -2.49 7.81
N TRP A 72 -7.84 -3.66 7.42
CA TRP A 72 -7.68 -4.81 8.30
C TRP A 72 -6.53 -5.69 7.83
N ASP A 73 -6.04 -6.55 8.73
CA ASP A 73 -5.05 -7.56 8.34
C ASP A 73 -5.71 -8.63 7.47
N ASP A 74 -5.02 -9.01 6.40
CA ASP A 74 -5.35 -10.23 5.65
C ASP A 74 -5.00 -11.46 6.51
N THR A 75 -6.03 -12.09 7.06
CA THR A 75 -5.91 -13.25 7.95
C THR A 75 -5.49 -14.52 7.22
N GLU A 76 -5.76 -14.64 5.92
CA GLU A 76 -5.31 -15.76 5.09
C GLU A 76 -3.79 -15.69 4.86
N SER A 77 -3.22 -14.49 4.97
CA SER A 77 -1.79 -14.23 4.80
C SER A 77 -0.96 -14.31 6.07
N HIS A 78 -1.50 -14.91 7.14
CA HIS A 78 -0.87 -14.96 8.46
C HIS A 78 -0.37 -13.58 8.93
N LEU A 79 -1.16 -12.53 8.72
CA LEU A 79 -0.82 -11.13 9.05
C LEU A 79 0.37 -10.58 8.24
N GLY A 80 0.66 -11.16 7.07
CA GLY A 80 1.71 -10.71 6.15
C GLY A 80 1.29 -9.58 5.21
N ALA A 81 0.01 -9.20 5.23
CA ALA A 81 -0.52 -8.12 4.41
C ALA A 81 -1.65 -7.38 5.14
N THR A 82 -1.86 -6.12 4.74
CA THR A 82 -2.99 -5.29 5.17
C THR A 82 -3.84 -4.96 3.94
N ILE A 83 -5.15 -5.15 4.04
CA ILE A 83 -6.13 -4.73 3.03
C ILE A 83 -6.67 -3.37 3.43
N ALA A 84 -6.83 -2.46 2.48
CA ALA A 84 -7.40 -1.14 2.69
C ALA A 84 -8.49 -0.83 1.65
N ILE A 85 -9.62 -0.30 2.13
CA ILE A 85 -10.69 0.25 1.30
C ILE A 85 -10.47 1.74 1.09
N LEU A 86 -10.56 2.17 -0.16
CA LEU A 86 -10.26 3.54 -0.58
C LEU A 86 -11.51 4.27 -1.04
N SER A 87 -11.61 5.56 -0.69
CA SER A 87 -12.54 6.48 -1.36
C SER A 87 -11.93 7.01 -2.65
N LEU A 88 -12.70 6.97 -3.74
CA LEU A 88 -12.31 7.51 -5.05
C LEU A 88 -12.63 9.01 -5.20
N GLY A 89 -13.38 9.59 -4.25
CA GLY A 89 -13.86 10.96 -4.25
C GLY A 89 -14.55 11.31 -2.95
#